data_AF-A0A3D4CI04-F1
#
_entry.id   AF-A0A3D4CI04-F1
#
_cell.length_a   1.000
_cell.length_b   1.000
_cell.length_c   1.000
_cell.angle_alpha   90.00
_cell.angle_beta   90.00
_cell.angle_gamma   90.00
#
_symmetry.space_group_name_H-M   'P 1'
#
loop_
_entity.id
_entity.type
_entity.pdbx_description
1 polymer ?
#
loop_
_entity_poly.entity_id
_entity_poly.type
_entity_poly.pdbx_seq_one_letter_code
_entity_poly.pdbx_strand_id
1 'polypeptide(L)'
;MKLALLYTKNFDGLVMNQPNDKTISSEGKMNEGIASTKLGLKGIPALAEEVMLGRDIELLEYTQGKFHASRISTKKSVELIREAKKKGMNVSADVAIHNLILQDQDCATFDSNYKVFPPLRTSADIQALIEGLKDGTIDAICSDHCPEDVEHKILTFDHANFGIIGAQTVLPLALELQEELGLHTIIDALSHNPRKLLGIHCPTIEEGAEANLCCFSTSDEWTFNEESIVSKSKNTPFLNRTFKTKVWGTIKGSLSTF
;
A
#
# COMPACT_ATOMS: atom_id res chain seq x y z
N MET A 1 -12.81 -17.41 -2.40
CA MET A 1 -11.50 -17.75 -1.81
C MET A 1 -11.15 -19.25 -1.91
N LYS A 2 -11.80 -20.16 -1.16
CA LYS A 2 -11.44 -21.62 -1.14
C LYS A 2 -11.17 -22.25 -2.52
N LEU A 3 -12.13 -22.11 -3.45
CA LEU A 3 -12.01 -22.69 -4.79
C LEU A 3 -10.84 -22.09 -5.58
N ALA A 4 -10.57 -20.79 -5.42
CA ALA A 4 -9.43 -20.14 -6.07
C ALA A 4 -8.12 -20.74 -5.56
N LEU A 5 -7.94 -20.84 -4.24
CA LEU A 5 -6.74 -21.42 -3.64
C LEU A 5 -6.52 -22.88 -4.06
N LEU A 6 -7.59 -23.69 -4.14
CA LEU A 6 -7.48 -25.07 -4.64
C LEU A 6 -7.10 -25.13 -6.12
N TYR A 7 -7.66 -24.25 -6.94
CA TYR A 7 -7.41 -24.25 -8.38
C TYR A 7 -5.99 -23.76 -8.72
N THR A 8 -5.49 -22.73 -8.03
CA THR A 8 -4.17 -22.17 -8.32
C THR A 8 -3.01 -23.09 -7.94
N LYS A 9 -3.22 -24.04 -7.01
CA LYS A 9 -2.19 -25.03 -6.66
C LYS A 9 -1.68 -25.83 -7.86
N ASN A 10 -2.52 -26.09 -8.85
CA ASN A 10 -2.13 -26.88 -10.03
C ASN A 10 -1.09 -26.20 -10.92
N PHE A 11 -0.89 -24.89 -10.78
CA PHE A 11 0.09 -24.12 -11.54
C PHE A 11 0.91 -23.17 -10.65
N ASP A 12 0.99 -23.46 -9.35
CA ASP A 12 1.77 -22.71 -8.37
C ASP A 12 1.37 -21.22 -8.23
N GLY A 13 0.11 -20.90 -8.55
CA GLY A 13 -0.40 -19.52 -8.61
C GLY A 13 -0.65 -18.88 -7.25
N LEU A 14 -0.35 -17.58 -7.17
CA LEU A 14 -0.61 -16.72 -6.02
C LEU A 14 -2.00 -16.08 -6.10
N VAL A 15 -2.84 -16.30 -5.08
CA VAL A 15 -4.14 -15.60 -4.96
C VAL A 15 -3.93 -14.32 -4.18
N MET A 16 -4.23 -13.18 -4.79
CA MET A 16 -4.20 -11.87 -4.15
C MET A 16 -5.63 -11.40 -3.84
N ASN A 17 -5.87 -10.91 -2.63
CA ASN A 17 -7.15 -10.32 -2.25
C ASN A 17 -6.91 -9.11 -1.37
N GLN A 18 -7.71 -8.05 -1.56
CA GLN A 18 -7.83 -6.98 -0.58
C GLN A 18 -8.88 -7.40 0.45
N PRO A 19 -8.52 -7.71 1.71
CA PRO A 19 -9.48 -8.15 2.69
C PRO A 19 -10.44 -7.02 3.04
N ASN A 20 -11.72 -7.19 2.69
CA ASN A 20 -12.79 -6.29 3.11
C ASN A 20 -14.15 -6.99 3.06
N ASP A 21 -14.86 -7.03 4.18
CA ASP A 21 -16.27 -7.38 4.23
C ASP A 21 -17.15 -6.16 3.89
N LYS A 22 -17.82 -6.23 2.74
CA LYS A 22 -18.68 -5.16 2.23
C LYS A 22 -19.95 -4.95 3.06
N THR A 23 -20.39 -5.97 3.81
CA THR A 23 -21.57 -5.84 4.68
C THR A 23 -21.22 -5.09 5.97
N ILE A 24 -19.98 -5.19 6.44
CA ILE A 24 -19.46 -4.48 7.62
C ILE A 24 -18.97 -3.07 7.26
N SER A 25 -18.24 -2.92 6.15
CA SER A 25 -17.71 -1.62 5.69
C SER A 25 -18.77 -0.70 5.05
N SER A 26 -20.01 -1.19 4.90
CA SER A 26 -21.04 -0.59 4.06
C SER A 26 -21.23 0.91 4.31
N GLU A 27 -21.12 1.70 3.24
CA GLU A 27 -21.24 3.17 3.20
C GLU A 27 -20.22 3.97 4.03
N GLY A 28 -19.25 3.33 4.69
CA GLY A 28 -18.21 4.04 5.40
C GLY A 28 -17.36 4.90 4.45
N LYS A 29 -16.85 6.02 4.96
CA LYS A 29 -16.14 7.07 4.20
C LYS A 29 -14.70 7.27 4.64
N MET A 30 -14.38 6.92 5.89
CA MET A 30 -13.04 6.98 6.50
C MET A 30 -12.95 5.94 7.62
N ASN A 31 -11.84 5.84 8.34
CA ASN A 31 -11.69 4.91 9.46
C ASN A 31 -12.75 5.14 10.55
N GLU A 32 -13.37 4.08 11.05
CA GLU A 32 -14.23 4.16 12.23
C GLU A 32 -13.38 4.44 13.48
N GLY A 33 -13.62 5.59 14.12
CA GLY A 33 -12.90 5.95 15.33
C GLY A 33 -13.26 7.34 15.85
N ILE A 34 -12.33 7.89 16.63
CA ILE A 34 -12.49 9.22 17.23
C ILE A 34 -12.61 10.29 16.13
N ALA A 35 -11.80 10.19 15.07
CA ALA A 35 -11.80 11.15 13.97
C ALA A 35 -13.16 11.17 13.24
N SER A 36 -13.67 10.02 12.80
CA SER A 36 -14.96 9.95 12.10
C SER A 36 -16.13 10.45 12.96
N THR A 37 -16.11 10.14 14.26
CA THR A 37 -17.12 10.60 15.23
C THR A 37 -17.13 12.12 15.34
N LYS A 38 -15.94 12.75 15.46
CA LYS A 38 -15.82 14.22 15.54
C LYS A 38 -16.24 14.92 14.25
N LEU A 39 -15.95 14.30 13.10
CA LEU A 39 -16.24 14.87 11.78
C LEU A 39 -17.69 14.60 11.31
N GLY A 40 -18.44 13.76 12.03
CA GLY A 40 -19.80 13.37 11.64
C GLY A 40 -19.84 12.49 10.38
N LEU A 41 -18.74 11.80 10.08
CA LEU A 41 -18.61 10.94 8.90
C LEU A 41 -18.82 9.48 9.28
N LYS A 42 -19.46 8.70 8.40
CA LYS A 42 -19.63 7.27 8.61
C LYS A 42 -18.28 6.55 8.54
N GLY A 43 -17.95 5.78 9.57
CA GLY A 43 -16.70 5.03 9.67
C GLY A 43 -16.73 3.69 8.92
N ILE A 44 -15.55 3.22 8.53
CA ILE A 44 -15.26 1.87 8.05
C ILE A 44 -14.56 1.15 9.22
N PRO A 45 -15.23 0.20 9.89
CA PRO A 45 -14.64 -0.55 10.98
C PRO A 45 -13.37 -1.29 10.55
N ALA A 46 -12.36 -1.33 11.43
CA ALA A 46 -11.20 -2.20 11.26
C ALA A 46 -11.62 -3.67 11.09
N LEU A 47 -12.69 -4.07 11.78
CA LEU A 47 -13.32 -5.39 11.71
C LEU A 47 -13.64 -5.85 10.27
N ALA A 48 -13.98 -4.94 9.37
CA ALA A 48 -14.30 -5.28 7.98
C ALA A 48 -13.10 -5.93 7.27
N GLU A 49 -11.88 -5.46 7.53
CA GLU A 49 -10.65 -6.04 7.01
C GLU A 49 -10.30 -7.33 7.77
N GLU A 50 -10.35 -7.27 9.10
CA GLU A 50 -9.85 -8.32 10.00
C GLU A 50 -10.63 -9.63 9.88
N VAL A 51 -11.97 -9.56 9.82
CA VAL A 51 -12.82 -10.76 9.66
C VAL A 51 -12.59 -11.42 8.31
N MET A 52 -12.46 -10.60 7.26
CA MET A 52 -12.21 -11.10 5.90
C MET A 52 -10.84 -11.78 5.82
N LEU A 53 -9.82 -11.17 6.40
CA LEU A 53 -8.46 -11.72 6.45
C LEU A 53 -8.40 -13.00 7.29
N GLY A 54 -9.03 -13.01 8.47
CA GLY A 54 -9.10 -14.20 9.32
C GLY A 54 -9.71 -15.40 8.59
N ARG A 55 -10.85 -15.18 7.90
CA ARG A 55 -11.48 -16.20 7.05
C ARG A 55 -10.53 -16.68 5.94
N ASP A 56 -9.87 -15.76 5.25
CA ASP A 56 -8.98 -16.11 4.14
C ASP A 56 -7.76 -16.90 4.63
N ILE A 57 -7.23 -16.60 5.81
CA ILE A 57 -6.17 -17.36 6.49
C ILE A 57 -6.67 -18.77 6.86
N GLU A 58 -7.84 -18.94 7.46
CA GLU A 58 -8.38 -20.27 7.77
C GLU A 58 -8.54 -21.14 6.50
N LEU A 59 -9.02 -20.52 5.41
CA LEU A 59 -9.12 -21.20 4.11
C LEU A 59 -7.75 -21.52 3.51
N LEU A 60 -6.75 -20.66 3.71
CA LEU A 60 -5.37 -20.93 3.33
C LEU A 60 -4.80 -22.12 4.09
N GLU A 61 -5.04 -22.22 5.40
CA GLU A 61 -4.59 -23.34 6.24
C GLU A 61 -5.16 -24.66 5.73
N TYR A 62 -6.47 -24.66 5.43
CA TYR A 62 -7.16 -25.84 4.90
C TYR A 62 -6.67 -26.25 3.49
N THR A 63 -6.46 -25.28 2.60
CA THR A 63 -6.14 -25.57 1.19
C THR A 63 -4.64 -25.75 0.94
N GLN A 64 -3.78 -25.21 1.81
CA GLN A 64 -2.33 -25.16 1.63
C GLN A 64 -1.93 -24.53 0.28
N GLY A 65 -2.65 -23.49 -0.13
CA GLY A 65 -2.36 -22.69 -1.33
C GLY A 65 -1.34 -21.58 -1.06
N LYS A 66 -1.30 -20.58 -1.93
CA LYS A 66 -0.53 -19.33 -1.74
C LYS A 66 -1.46 -18.13 -1.71
N PHE A 67 -1.31 -17.28 -0.70
CA PHE A 67 -2.17 -16.13 -0.50
C PHE A 67 -1.36 -14.85 -0.27
N HIS A 68 -1.83 -13.74 -0.83
CA HIS A 68 -1.32 -12.41 -0.59
C HIS A 68 -2.46 -11.48 -0.14
N ALA A 69 -2.33 -10.92 1.07
CA ALA A 69 -3.23 -9.93 1.61
C ALA A 69 -2.79 -8.53 1.14
N SER A 70 -3.47 -8.00 0.13
CA SER A 70 -3.15 -6.71 -0.45
C SER A 70 -3.65 -5.56 0.41
N ARG A 71 -2.80 -4.54 0.58
CA ARG A 71 -3.09 -3.27 1.23
C ARG A 71 -3.74 -3.47 2.59
N ILE A 72 -3.08 -4.16 3.50
CA ILE A 72 -3.56 -4.24 4.88
C ILE A 72 -3.39 -2.88 5.57
N SER A 73 -4.24 -2.59 6.54
CA SER A 73 -4.25 -1.27 7.19
C SER A 73 -4.46 -1.31 8.70
N THR A 74 -4.75 -2.47 9.30
CA THR A 74 -4.99 -2.57 10.75
C THR A 74 -3.86 -3.29 11.49
N LYS A 75 -3.62 -2.89 12.74
CA LYS A 75 -2.72 -3.61 13.65
C LYS A 75 -3.08 -5.09 13.76
N LYS A 76 -4.36 -5.43 13.84
CA LYS A 76 -4.79 -6.82 14.01
C LYS A 76 -4.52 -7.66 12.76
N SER A 77 -4.65 -7.08 11.56
CA SER A 77 -4.27 -7.75 10.32
C SER A 77 -2.79 -8.15 10.32
N VAL A 78 -1.91 -7.26 10.80
CA VAL A 78 -0.49 -7.57 10.97
C VAL A 78 -0.30 -8.75 11.93
N GLU A 79 -0.99 -8.76 13.07
CA GLU A 79 -0.94 -9.90 14.01
C GLU A 79 -1.41 -11.21 13.36
N LEU A 80 -2.53 -11.19 12.64
CA LEU A 80 -3.08 -12.38 11.97
C LEU A 80 -2.09 -12.97 10.95
N ILE A 81 -1.46 -12.11 10.13
CA ILE A 81 -0.45 -12.55 9.16
C ILE A 81 0.79 -13.09 9.88
N ARG A 82 1.24 -12.43 10.94
CA ARG A 82 2.39 -12.87 11.74
C ARG A 82 2.16 -14.27 12.30
N GLU A 83 0.99 -14.53 12.88
CA GLU A 83 0.64 -15.85 13.41
C GLU A 83 0.52 -16.91 12.30
N ALA A 84 -0.05 -16.55 11.15
CA ALA A 84 -0.11 -17.46 9.99
C ALA A 84 1.30 -17.80 9.44
N LYS A 85 2.21 -16.83 9.35
CA LYS A 85 3.61 -17.07 8.97
C LYS A 85 4.33 -17.96 9.99
N LYS A 86 4.12 -17.76 11.30
CA LYS A 86 4.68 -18.64 12.35
C LYS A 86 4.23 -20.09 12.23
N LYS A 87 3.01 -20.33 11.74
CA LYS A 87 2.50 -21.67 11.43
C LYS A 87 3.06 -22.28 10.13
N GLY A 88 3.94 -21.56 9.41
CA GLY A 88 4.53 -22.01 8.15
C GLY A 88 3.58 -21.90 6.94
N MET A 89 2.50 -21.12 7.05
CA MET A 89 1.56 -20.92 5.96
C MET A 89 2.19 -20.04 4.87
N ASN A 90 1.86 -20.29 3.60
CA ASN A 90 2.33 -19.48 2.47
C ASN A 90 1.45 -18.23 2.29
N VAL A 91 1.59 -17.32 3.24
CA VAL A 91 0.92 -16.01 3.26
C VAL A 91 1.95 -14.91 3.13
N SER A 92 1.60 -13.88 2.37
CA SER A 92 2.35 -12.63 2.25
C SER A 92 1.38 -11.44 2.35
N ALA A 93 1.90 -10.24 2.53
CA ALA A 93 1.09 -9.03 2.56
C ALA A 93 1.81 -7.81 2.00
N ASP A 94 1.04 -6.84 1.51
CA ASP A 94 1.51 -5.51 1.16
C ASP A 94 0.77 -4.43 1.93
N VAL A 95 1.36 -3.24 1.98
CA VAL A 95 0.76 -2.02 2.54
C VAL A 95 0.89 -0.88 1.54
N ALA A 96 -0.16 -0.05 1.42
CA ALA A 96 -0.08 1.16 0.61
C ALA A 96 0.76 2.21 1.32
N ILE A 97 1.67 2.87 0.60
CA ILE A 97 2.61 3.83 1.19
C ILE A 97 1.92 4.96 1.97
N HIS A 98 0.75 5.42 1.51
CA HIS A 98 0.03 6.49 2.19
C HIS A 98 -0.55 6.05 3.54
N ASN A 99 -0.80 4.74 3.76
CA ASN A 99 -1.19 4.20 5.07
C ASN A 99 -0.02 4.05 6.05
N LEU A 100 1.22 4.30 5.61
CA LEU A 100 2.39 4.37 6.51
C LEU A 100 2.72 5.82 6.92
N ILE A 101 2.13 6.81 6.23
CA ILE A 101 2.49 8.23 6.37
C ILE A 101 1.33 9.06 6.93
N LEU A 102 0.10 8.78 6.49
CA LEU A 102 -1.08 9.54 6.83
C LEU A 102 -1.99 8.76 7.78
N GLN A 103 -2.67 9.49 8.66
CA GLN A 103 -3.56 8.97 9.69
C GLN A 103 -4.98 9.54 9.54
N ASP A 104 -5.94 8.90 10.20
CA ASP A 104 -7.36 9.21 10.08
C ASP A 104 -7.72 10.67 10.45
N GLN A 105 -6.96 11.28 11.36
CA GLN A 105 -7.12 12.68 11.74
C GLN A 105 -6.79 13.67 10.62
N ASP A 106 -6.00 13.28 9.61
CA ASP A 106 -5.65 14.16 8.50
C ASP A 106 -6.87 14.45 7.60
N CYS A 107 -7.90 13.60 7.66
CA CYS A 107 -9.20 13.82 7.01
C CYS A 107 -9.99 15.00 7.60
N ALA A 108 -9.55 15.60 8.71
CA ALA A 108 -10.27 16.72 9.36
C ALA A 108 -10.37 17.99 8.49
N THR A 109 -9.56 18.08 7.44
CA THR A 109 -9.62 19.15 6.43
C THR A 109 -10.81 19.01 5.48
N PHE A 110 -11.47 17.84 5.45
CA PHE A 110 -12.47 17.44 4.46
C PHE A 110 -11.96 17.47 3.01
N ASP A 111 -10.64 17.58 2.79
CA ASP A 111 -10.06 17.42 1.47
C ASP A 111 -10.25 15.96 1.03
N SER A 112 -10.99 15.79 -0.07
CA SER A 112 -11.32 14.47 -0.61
C SER A 112 -10.09 13.68 -1.02
N ASN A 113 -8.93 14.32 -1.23
CA ASN A 113 -7.68 13.63 -1.51
C ASN A 113 -7.17 12.79 -0.32
N TYR A 114 -7.67 12.98 0.89
CA TYR A 114 -7.40 12.05 2.01
C TYR A 114 -8.32 10.83 2.01
N LYS A 115 -9.33 10.79 1.14
CA LYS A 115 -10.25 9.66 1.01
C LYS A 115 -9.63 8.55 0.15
N VAL A 116 -9.15 7.51 0.83
CA VAL A 116 -8.52 6.31 0.25
C VAL A 116 -9.13 5.02 0.80
N PHE A 117 -8.89 3.90 0.12
CA PHE A 117 -9.42 2.60 0.52
C PHE A 117 -8.34 1.50 0.43
N PRO A 118 -7.92 0.85 1.53
CA PRO A 118 -8.48 0.96 2.88
C PRO A 118 -8.25 2.35 3.48
N PRO A 119 -9.10 2.79 4.43
CA PRO A 119 -9.01 4.14 4.96
C PRO A 119 -7.70 4.37 5.71
N LEU A 120 -7.26 5.63 5.78
CA LEU A 120 -6.23 6.06 6.73
C LEU A 120 -6.70 5.73 8.14
N ARG A 121 -5.87 5.07 8.94
CA ARG A 121 -6.20 4.57 10.29
C ARG A 121 -5.45 5.34 11.37
N THR A 122 -5.47 4.82 12.58
CA THR A 122 -4.86 5.49 13.72
C THR A 122 -3.33 5.42 13.65
N SER A 123 -2.64 6.29 14.39
CA SER A 123 -1.18 6.20 14.55
C SER A 123 -0.72 4.84 15.12
N ALA A 124 -1.54 4.18 15.94
CA ALA A 124 -1.25 2.85 16.46
C ALA A 124 -1.26 1.78 15.36
N ASP A 125 -2.14 1.92 14.37
CA ASP A 125 -2.15 1.05 13.19
C ASP A 125 -0.92 1.29 12.32
N ILE A 126 -0.58 2.57 12.07
CA ILE A 126 0.64 2.95 11.32
C ILE A 126 1.89 2.32 11.95
N GLN A 127 2.05 2.46 13.26
CA GLN A 127 3.19 1.88 13.96
C GLN A 127 3.22 0.35 13.85
N ALA A 128 2.07 -0.31 13.90
CA ALA A 128 2.01 -1.75 13.70
C ALA A 128 2.37 -2.18 12.27
N LEU A 129 2.02 -1.37 11.26
CA LEU A 129 2.40 -1.60 9.86
C LEU A 129 3.92 -1.41 9.67
N ILE A 130 4.51 -0.36 10.26
CA ILE A 130 5.96 -0.12 10.24
C ILE A 130 6.71 -1.29 10.90
N GLU A 131 6.29 -1.72 12.08
CA GLU A 131 6.91 -2.88 12.76
C GLU A 131 6.69 -4.18 11.96
N GLY A 132 5.56 -4.32 11.27
CA GLY A 132 5.31 -5.43 10.37
C GLY A 132 6.24 -5.48 9.16
N LEU A 133 6.62 -4.32 8.60
CA LEU A 133 7.66 -4.26 7.56
C LEU A 133 9.04 -4.62 8.14
N LYS A 134 9.35 -4.10 9.33
CA LYS A 134 10.64 -4.29 10.00
C LYS A 134 10.92 -5.74 10.38
N ASP A 135 9.90 -6.47 10.83
CA ASP A 135 10.02 -7.88 11.23
C ASP A 135 9.74 -8.88 10.09
N GLY A 136 9.43 -8.39 8.88
CA GLY A 136 9.13 -9.21 7.70
C GLY A 136 7.74 -9.82 7.69
N THR A 137 6.83 -9.43 8.59
CA THR A 137 5.41 -9.80 8.53
C THR A 137 4.74 -9.25 7.27
N ILE A 138 5.07 -8.01 6.89
CA ILE A 138 4.64 -7.37 5.63
C ILE A 138 5.81 -7.46 4.65
N ASP A 139 5.53 -7.95 3.45
CA ASP A 139 6.55 -8.29 2.47
C ASP A 139 6.84 -7.13 1.51
N ALA A 140 5.84 -6.30 1.23
CA ALA A 140 5.91 -5.29 0.17
C ALA A 140 5.26 -3.95 0.55
N ILE A 141 5.75 -2.88 -0.09
CA ILE A 141 5.09 -1.57 -0.12
C ILE A 141 4.54 -1.39 -1.54
N CYS A 142 3.29 -0.93 -1.66
CA CYS A 142 2.70 -0.57 -2.93
C CYS A 142 2.30 0.92 -2.98
N SER A 143 2.23 1.49 -4.18
CA SER A 143 1.81 2.88 -4.36
C SER A 143 0.31 3.08 -4.23
N ASP A 144 -0.46 2.00 -4.44
CA ASP A 144 -1.91 2.02 -4.63
C ASP A 144 -2.39 3.15 -5.54
N HIS A 145 -1.70 3.32 -6.67
CA HIS A 145 -1.96 4.39 -7.62
C HIS A 145 -3.37 4.25 -8.23
N CYS A 146 -4.29 5.07 -7.74
CA CYS A 146 -5.71 5.09 -8.08
C CYS A 146 -6.10 6.50 -8.56
N PRO A 147 -5.82 6.82 -9.84
CA PRO A 147 -6.17 8.11 -10.43
C PRO A 147 -7.68 8.24 -10.56
N GLU A 148 -8.22 9.40 -10.18
CA GLU A 148 -9.65 9.72 -10.30
C GLU A 148 -9.86 10.95 -11.15
N ASP A 149 -11.00 11.04 -11.84
CA ASP A 149 -11.38 12.27 -12.53
C ASP A 149 -11.60 13.40 -11.53
N VAL A 150 -11.36 14.63 -11.98
CA VAL A 150 -11.43 15.82 -11.11
C VAL A 150 -12.83 15.95 -10.50
N GLU A 151 -13.87 15.64 -11.27
CA GLU A 151 -15.28 15.67 -10.87
C GLU A 151 -15.59 14.67 -9.76
N HIS A 152 -14.84 13.57 -9.63
CA HIS A 152 -15.01 12.61 -8.54
C HIS A 152 -14.29 13.03 -7.25
N LYS A 153 -13.43 14.05 -7.30
CA LYS A 153 -12.69 14.57 -6.14
C LYS A 153 -13.15 15.97 -5.74
N ILE A 154 -13.66 16.80 -6.65
CA ILE A 154 -14.32 18.09 -6.32
C ILE A 154 -15.76 17.82 -5.88
N LEU A 155 -15.91 17.07 -4.79
CA LEU A 155 -17.15 16.74 -4.13
C LEU A 155 -16.94 16.82 -2.61
N THR A 156 -18.03 16.86 -1.86
CA THR A 156 -17.96 16.68 -0.41
C THR A 156 -17.34 15.31 -0.09
N PHE A 157 -16.66 15.23 1.06
CA PHE A 157 -15.89 14.04 1.44
C PHE A 157 -16.72 12.74 1.41
N ASP A 158 -18.01 12.79 1.72
CA ASP A 158 -18.93 11.64 1.67
C ASP A 158 -19.22 11.15 0.23
N HIS A 159 -19.32 12.07 -0.72
CA HIS A 159 -19.65 11.81 -2.13
C HIS A 159 -18.44 11.56 -3.03
N ALA A 160 -17.24 12.05 -2.65
CA ALA A 160 -16.03 11.85 -3.44
C ALA A 160 -15.64 10.36 -3.57
N ASN A 161 -14.93 9.99 -4.64
CA ASN A 161 -14.41 8.63 -4.79
C ASN A 161 -13.19 8.40 -3.87
N PHE A 162 -13.02 7.13 -3.48
CA PHE A 162 -11.78 6.66 -2.86
C PHE A 162 -10.66 6.61 -3.90
N GLY A 163 -9.45 7.00 -3.50
CA GLY A 163 -8.26 6.82 -4.33
C GLY A 163 -7.43 8.09 -4.48
N ILE A 164 -6.12 7.87 -4.60
CA ILE A 164 -5.10 8.89 -4.86
C ILE A 164 -4.04 8.40 -5.84
N ILE A 165 -3.37 9.31 -6.53
CA ILE A 165 -2.13 8.96 -7.21
C ILE A 165 -0.99 8.74 -6.20
N GLY A 166 -0.22 7.65 -6.39
CA GLY A 166 0.97 7.38 -5.58
C GLY A 166 2.24 7.00 -6.35
N ALA A 167 2.17 6.77 -7.67
CA ALA A 167 3.30 6.21 -8.43
C ALA A 167 4.58 7.07 -8.39
N GLN A 168 4.47 8.40 -8.48
CA GLN A 168 5.61 9.31 -8.42
C GLN A 168 6.12 9.56 -6.99
N THR A 169 5.28 9.34 -5.98
CA THR A 169 5.57 9.68 -4.58
C THR A 169 5.94 8.47 -3.73
N VAL A 170 5.72 7.25 -4.20
CA VAL A 170 5.93 6.02 -3.41
C VAL A 170 7.35 5.89 -2.86
N LEU A 171 8.39 6.11 -3.67
CA LEU A 171 9.77 6.03 -3.22
C LEU A 171 10.15 7.19 -2.30
N PRO A 172 9.87 8.47 -2.65
CA PRO A 172 10.11 9.59 -1.75
C PRO A 172 9.45 9.43 -0.38
N LEU A 173 8.19 9.00 -0.34
CA LEU A 173 7.46 8.75 0.91
C LEU A 173 8.05 7.58 1.69
N ALA A 174 8.42 6.49 1.03
CA ALA A 174 9.02 5.34 1.72
C ALA A 174 10.36 5.71 2.37
N LEU A 175 11.15 6.57 1.73
CA LEU A 175 12.43 7.04 2.27
C LEU A 175 12.29 8.04 3.43
N GLU A 176 11.10 8.58 3.69
CA GLU A 176 10.86 9.31 4.94
C GLU A 176 10.90 8.38 6.17
N LEU A 177 10.69 7.08 5.96
CA LEU A 177 10.74 6.04 7.00
C LEU A 177 12.12 5.36 7.09
N GLN A 178 13.16 5.96 6.48
CA GLN A 178 14.48 5.36 6.41
C GLN A 178 15.12 5.19 7.80
N GLU A 179 14.84 6.07 8.76
CA GLU A 179 15.37 5.96 10.12
C GLU A 179 14.79 4.74 10.86
N GLU A 180 13.53 4.41 10.62
CA GLU A 180 12.81 3.31 11.25
C GLU A 180 13.03 1.95 10.58
N LEU A 181 13.06 1.93 9.24
CA LEU A 181 13.10 0.70 8.43
C LEU A 181 14.51 0.39 7.88
N GLY A 182 15.32 1.40 7.64
CA GLY A 182 16.58 1.29 6.90
C GLY A 182 16.36 1.21 5.38
N LEU A 183 17.37 1.70 4.63
CA LEU A 183 17.32 1.80 3.17
C LEU A 183 17.10 0.43 2.49
N HIS A 184 17.80 -0.62 2.94
CA HIS A 184 17.69 -1.96 2.36
C HIS A 184 16.28 -2.52 2.46
N THR A 185 15.64 -2.42 3.62
CA THR A 185 14.25 -2.87 3.85
C THR A 185 13.28 -2.17 2.90
N ILE A 186 13.43 -0.85 2.73
CA ILE A 186 12.59 -0.06 1.81
C ILE A 186 12.78 -0.51 0.36
N ILE A 187 14.03 -0.65 -0.08
CA ILE A 187 14.33 -1.10 -1.45
C ILE A 187 13.80 -2.52 -1.68
N ASP A 188 13.98 -3.44 -0.74
CA ASP A 188 13.48 -4.80 -0.85
C ASP A 188 11.95 -4.84 -0.91
N ALA A 189 11.26 -4.08 -0.06
CA ALA A 189 9.80 -3.99 -0.04
C ALA A 189 9.21 -3.36 -1.31
N LEU A 190 9.94 -2.46 -1.98
CA LEU A 190 9.51 -1.83 -3.23
C LEU A 190 9.95 -2.60 -4.49
N SER A 191 10.96 -3.47 -4.40
CA SER A 191 11.60 -4.05 -5.58
C SER A 191 11.79 -5.58 -5.52
N HIS A 192 12.64 -6.10 -4.64
CA HIS A 192 13.01 -7.52 -4.61
C HIS A 192 11.87 -8.41 -4.12
N ASN A 193 11.20 -8.02 -3.03
CA ASN A 193 10.14 -8.82 -2.43
C ASN A 193 8.91 -8.95 -3.35
N PRO A 194 8.35 -7.87 -3.95
CA PRO A 194 7.27 -8.01 -4.91
C PRO A 194 7.62 -8.93 -6.09
N ARG A 195 8.85 -8.85 -6.61
CA ARG A 195 9.31 -9.73 -7.70
C ARG A 195 9.36 -11.19 -7.27
N LYS A 196 9.94 -11.46 -6.10
CA LYS A 196 9.99 -12.81 -5.53
C LYS A 196 8.61 -13.41 -5.32
N LEU A 197 7.64 -12.63 -4.82
CA LEU A 197 6.26 -13.06 -4.62
C LEU A 197 5.57 -13.39 -5.95
N LEU A 198 5.86 -12.63 -7.01
CA LEU A 198 5.28 -12.80 -8.33
C LEU A 198 6.04 -13.78 -9.24
N GLY A 199 7.16 -14.36 -8.77
CA GLY A 199 8.02 -15.22 -9.60
C GLY A 199 8.69 -14.46 -10.76
N ILE A 200 8.85 -13.15 -10.64
CA ILE A 200 9.52 -12.31 -11.63
C ILE A 200 11.02 -12.30 -11.36
N HIS A 201 11.83 -12.37 -12.42
CA HIS A 201 13.28 -12.30 -12.29
C HIS A 201 13.72 -10.98 -11.63
N CYS A 202 14.54 -11.10 -10.57
CA CYS A 202 15.19 -9.97 -9.94
C CYS A 202 16.42 -9.58 -10.77
N PRO A 203 16.46 -8.37 -11.35
CA PRO A 203 17.63 -7.92 -12.11
C PRO A 203 18.84 -7.75 -11.18
N THR A 204 20.03 -8.06 -11.67
CA THR A 204 21.29 -7.74 -11.02
C THR A 204 21.88 -6.46 -11.62
N ILE A 205 22.69 -5.74 -10.84
CA ILE A 205 23.44 -4.58 -11.33
C ILE A 205 24.86 -5.05 -11.67
N GLU A 206 25.00 -5.65 -12.85
CA GLU A 206 26.25 -6.26 -13.34
C GLU A 206 26.42 -6.00 -14.85
N GLU A 207 27.67 -5.97 -15.32
CA GLU A 207 27.95 -5.80 -16.75
C GLU A 207 27.33 -6.95 -17.57
N GLY A 208 26.60 -6.59 -18.63
CA GLY A 208 25.92 -7.55 -19.50
C GLY A 208 24.50 -7.94 -19.09
N ALA A 209 24.03 -7.53 -17.90
CA ALA A 209 22.64 -7.71 -17.49
C ALA A 209 21.68 -6.73 -18.20
N GLU A 210 20.39 -7.08 -18.29
CA GLU A 210 19.37 -6.17 -18.81
C GLU A 210 19.22 -4.95 -17.90
N ALA A 211 19.32 -3.74 -18.47
CA ALA A 211 19.20 -2.50 -17.70
C ALA A 211 17.77 -2.33 -17.17
N ASN A 212 17.60 -2.51 -15.86
CA ASN A 212 16.35 -2.25 -15.14
C ASN A 212 16.67 -1.47 -13.86
N LEU A 213 16.83 -0.16 -14.01
CA LEU A 213 17.45 0.71 -13.03
C LEU A 213 16.53 1.88 -12.67
N CYS A 214 16.60 2.31 -11.42
CA CYS A 214 16.04 3.57 -10.94
C CYS A 214 17.18 4.34 -10.26
N CYS A 215 17.48 5.55 -10.75
CA CYS A 215 18.47 6.41 -10.10
C CYS A 215 17.74 7.53 -9.38
N PHE A 216 18.10 7.72 -8.12
CA PHE A 216 17.51 8.71 -7.25
C PHE A 216 18.56 9.26 -6.29
N SER A 217 18.34 10.49 -5.85
CA SER A 217 19.07 11.10 -4.74
C SER A 217 18.28 10.94 -3.46
N THR A 218 18.98 10.77 -2.33
CA THR A 218 18.42 10.77 -0.97
C THR A 218 18.56 12.13 -0.28
N SER A 219 19.12 13.14 -0.98
CA SER A 219 19.37 14.48 -0.42
C SER A 219 18.87 15.63 -1.29
N ASP A 220 18.52 15.37 -2.55
CA ASP A 220 18.05 16.42 -3.46
C ASP A 220 16.60 16.76 -3.14
N GLU A 221 16.39 18.02 -2.79
CA GLU A 221 15.04 18.53 -2.54
C GLU A 221 14.30 18.84 -3.85
N TRP A 222 13.01 18.53 -3.87
CA TRP A 222 12.10 18.97 -4.92
C TRP A 222 10.67 19.09 -4.38
N THR A 223 9.89 19.98 -4.99
CA THR A 223 8.48 20.18 -4.62
C THR A 223 7.56 19.47 -5.60
N PHE A 224 6.66 18.63 -5.08
CA PHE A 224 5.66 17.93 -5.88
C PHE A 224 4.47 18.84 -6.18
N ASN A 225 4.56 19.58 -7.28
CA ASN A 225 3.54 20.51 -7.74
C ASN A 225 2.75 19.94 -8.94
N GLU A 226 1.68 20.61 -9.35
CA GLU A 226 0.81 20.14 -10.44
C GLU A 226 1.55 19.95 -11.77
N GLU A 227 2.51 20.82 -12.06
CA GLU A 227 3.34 20.81 -13.28
C GLU A 227 4.25 19.57 -13.32
N SER A 228 4.72 19.10 -12.16
CA SER A 228 5.56 17.91 -12.04
C SER A 228 4.78 16.59 -12.15
N ILE A 229 3.44 16.62 -12.01
CA ILE A 229 2.63 15.41 -12.07
C ILE A 229 2.47 14.97 -13.53
N VAL A 230 3.04 13.80 -13.85
CA VAL A 230 2.94 13.17 -15.18
C VAL A 230 1.65 12.37 -15.33
N SER A 231 1.04 11.94 -14.21
CA SER A 231 -0.29 11.30 -14.23
C SER A 231 -1.34 12.23 -14.86
N LYS A 232 -2.35 11.61 -15.49
CA LYS A 232 -3.52 12.32 -16.02
C LYS A 232 -4.35 12.97 -14.90
N SER A 233 -4.41 12.32 -13.74
CA SER A 233 -5.07 12.87 -12.56
C SER A 233 -4.09 13.57 -11.64
N LYS A 234 -4.61 14.48 -10.81
CA LYS A 234 -3.90 15.27 -9.81
C LYS A 234 -4.44 15.00 -8.39
N ASN A 235 -5.21 13.93 -8.18
CA ASN A 235 -5.84 13.59 -6.90
C ASN A 235 -4.82 13.09 -5.87
N THR A 236 -4.22 13.99 -5.10
CA THR A 236 -3.21 13.64 -4.09
C THR A 236 -3.20 14.64 -2.93
N PRO A 237 -3.06 14.18 -1.67
CA PRO A 237 -2.92 15.05 -0.51
C PRO A 237 -1.49 15.60 -0.36
N PHE A 238 -0.55 15.14 -1.19
CA PHE A 238 0.86 15.53 -1.11
C PHE A 238 1.22 16.70 -2.03
N LEU A 239 0.23 17.39 -2.60
CA LEU A 239 0.45 18.52 -3.48
C LEU A 239 1.19 19.65 -2.75
N ASN A 240 2.18 20.24 -3.43
CA ASN A 240 3.08 21.28 -2.91
C ASN A 240 3.98 20.83 -1.73
N ARG A 241 4.05 19.52 -1.45
CA ARG A 241 5.00 18.98 -0.48
C ARG A 241 6.40 18.98 -1.05
N THR A 242 7.39 19.40 -0.26
CA THR A 242 8.81 19.25 -0.59
C THR A 242 9.33 17.92 -0.06
N PHE A 243 9.91 17.12 -0.95
CA PHE A 243 10.57 15.85 -0.63
C PHE A 243 12.08 16.02 -0.69
N LYS A 244 12.81 15.29 0.15
CA LYS A 244 14.29 15.20 0.14
C LYS A 244 14.85 14.11 -0.78
N THR A 245 13.96 13.33 -1.38
CA THR A 245 14.32 12.28 -2.33
C THR A 245 13.80 12.67 -3.70
N LYS A 246 14.70 12.79 -4.68
CA LYS A 246 14.36 13.04 -6.08
C LYS A 246 14.74 11.85 -6.95
N VAL A 247 13.78 11.29 -7.68
CA VAL A 247 14.07 10.32 -8.74
C VAL A 247 14.57 11.08 -9.96
N TRP A 248 15.80 10.80 -10.39
CA TRP A 248 16.39 11.42 -11.57
C TRP A 248 15.93 10.77 -12.87
N GLY A 249 15.72 9.46 -12.85
CA GLY A 249 15.27 8.74 -14.03
C GLY A 249 15.21 7.23 -13.80
N THR A 250 14.55 6.56 -14.73
CA THR A 250 14.42 5.11 -14.76
C THR A 250 14.85 4.60 -16.13
N ILE A 251 15.44 3.41 -16.18
CA ILE A 251 15.84 2.71 -17.40
C ILE A 251 15.22 1.32 -17.39
N LYS A 252 14.60 0.93 -18.50
CA LYS A 252 14.10 -0.43 -18.76
C LYS A 252 14.45 -0.86 -20.18
N GLY A 253 15.48 -1.69 -20.31
CA GLY A 253 16.05 -2.07 -21.60
C GLY A 253 16.48 -0.82 -22.38
N SER A 254 15.87 -0.58 -23.53
CA SER A 254 16.13 0.59 -24.36
C SER A 254 15.30 1.83 -24.01
N LEU A 255 14.36 1.74 -23.05
CA LEU A 255 13.53 2.86 -22.62
C LEU A 255 14.21 3.60 -21.46
N SER A 256 14.23 4.93 -21.51
CA SER A 256 14.81 5.79 -20.49
C SER A 256 13.92 7.00 -20.23
N THR A 257 13.84 7.44 -18.97
CA THR A 257 13.15 8.69 -18.58
C THR A 257 14.11 9.78 -18.08
N PHE A 258 15.42 9.58 -18.23
CA PHE A 258 16.41 10.64 -18.05
C PHE A 258 16.33 11.69 -19.17
#